data_AF-A0A0D2ZS14-F1
#
_entry.id   AF-A0A0D2ZS14-F1
#
_cell.length_a   1.000
_cell.length_b   1.000
_cell.length_c   1.000
_cell.angle_alpha   90.00
_cell.angle_beta   90.00
_cell.angle_gamma   90.00
#
_symmetry.space_group_name_H-M   'P 1'
#
loop_
_entity.id
_entity.type
_entity.pdbx_description
1 polymer ?
#
loop_
_entity_poly.entity_id
_entity_poly.type
_entity_poly.pdbx_seq_one_letter_code
_entity_poly.pdbx_strand_id
1 'polypeptide(L)' 'MDEYPLEQQSQSHEQENEIVTEGSAFVDGEPPSQDGSVPPKVDSQMEVLDEKVSKQIIKEGHGSKPSKYSTCF' A
#
# COMPACT_ATOMS: atom_id res chain seq x y z
N MET A 1 -11.40 51.64 -13.54
CA MET A 1 -10.52 50.93 -12.60
C MET A 1 -11.42 50.73 -11.40
N ASP A 2 -12.14 49.62 -11.39
CA ASP A 2 -13.28 49.39 -10.50
C ASP A 2 -13.27 47.90 -10.14
N GLU A 3 -12.80 47.65 -8.91
CA GLU A 3 -13.10 46.59 -7.94
C GLU A 3 -13.62 45.20 -8.40
N TYR A 4 -12.90 44.15 -8.00
CA TYR A 4 -13.25 42.73 -8.18
C TYR A 4 -14.28 42.24 -7.14
N PRO A 5 -15.20 41.35 -7.54
CA PRO A 5 -15.75 40.33 -6.64
C PRO A 5 -14.98 39.01 -6.79
N LEU A 6 -14.55 38.48 -5.65
CA LEU A 6 -13.77 37.25 -5.48
C LEU A 6 -14.75 36.07 -5.35
N GLU A 7 -15.05 35.38 -6.45
CA GLU A 7 -15.86 34.16 -6.37
C GLU A 7 -14.99 32.98 -5.95
N GLN A 8 -15.23 32.57 -4.70
CA GLN A 8 -14.74 31.33 -4.11
C GLN A 8 -15.27 30.14 -4.89
N GLN A 9 -14.39 29.22 -5.29
CA GLN A 9 -14.76 27.81 -5.28
C GLN A 9 -13.65 27.02 -4.61
N SER A 10 -13.80 26.93 -3.29
CA SER A 10 -13.21 25.93 -2.44
C SER A 10 -13.58 24.53 -2.94
N GLN A 11 -12.58 23.75 -3.29
CA GLN A 11 -12.57 22.33 -2.93
C GLN A 11 -11.12 21.87 -2.92
N SER A 12 -10.46 22.16 -1.80
CA SER A 12 -9.25 21.46 -1.43
C SER A 12 -9.61 19.98 -1.26
N HIS A 13 -9.31 19.17 -2.27
CA HIS A 13 -9.20 17.72 -2.07
C HIS A 13 -7.86 17.46 -1.38
N GLU A 14 -7.75 17.96 -0.16
CA GLU A 14 -6.81 17.50 0.85
C GLU A 14 -7.36 16.14 1.32
N GLN A 15 -7.29 15.14 0.45
CA GLN A 15 -7.49 13.77 0.87
C GLN A 15 -6.31 13.43 1.77
N GLU A 16 -6.52 13.70 3.05
CA GLU A 16 -5.87 13.14 4.23
C GLU A 16 -4.91 12.00 3.87
N ASN A 17 -3.63 12.35 3.69
CA ASN A 17 -2.55 11.37 3.71
C ASN A 17 -2.35 10.98 5.18
N GLU A 18 -3.28 10.18 5.71
CA GLU A 18 -3.18 9.62 7.05
C GLU A 18 -2.03 8.60 7.05
N ILE A 19 -0.88 8.99 7.60
CA ILE A 19 0.25 8.08 7.83
C ILE A 19 -0.11 7.21 9.04
N VAL A 20 -0.78 6.09 8.79
CA VAL A 20 -1.07 5.10 9.82
C VAL A 20 0.25 4.41 10.21
N THR A 21 0.70 4.65 11.44
CA THR A 21 1.86 3.94 12.00
C THR A 21 1.36 2.61 12.57
N GLU A 22 1.38 1.54 11.78
CA GLU A 22 1.00 0.22 12.26
C GLU A 22 2.14 -0.43 13.07
N GLY A 23 1.84 -0.80 14.32
CA GLY A 23 2.66 -1.73 15.08
C GLY A 23 2.68 -3.08 14.37
N SER A 24 3.85 -3.71 14.25
CA SER A 24 4.03 -5.00 13.59
C SER A 24 3.27 -6.11 14.33
N ALA A 25 1.99 -6.29 14.03
CA ALA A 25 1.22 -7.45 14.45
C ALA A 25 1.52 -8.59 13.47
N PHE A 26 2.35 -9.53 13.93
CA PHE A 26 2.46 -10.84 13.30
C PHE A 26 1.11 -11.53 13.49
N VAL A 27 0.37 -11.78 12.40
CA VAL A 27 -0.66 -12.83 12.39
C VAL A 27 0.09 -14.14 12.57
N ASP A 28 -0.33 -14.96 13.54
CA ASP A 28 0.30 -16.22 14.01
C ASP A 28 0.66 -17.20 12.87
N GLY A 29 1.76 -16.91 12.18
CA GLY A 29 2.52 -17.83 11.34
C GLY A 29 3.93 -17.94 11.93
N GLU A 30 4.52 -19.13 11.84
CA GLU A 30 5.88 -19.44 12.32
C GLU A 30 6.84 -18.26 12.10
N PRO A 31 7.59 -17.83 13.13
CA PRO A 31 8.52 -16.72 12.98
C PRO A 31 9.40 -16.94 11.75
N PRO A 32 9.62 -15.90 10.91
CA PRO A 32 10.45 -16.05 9.73
C PRO A 32 11.77 -16.67 10.17
N SER A 33 12.18 -17.73 9.49
CA SER A 33 13.43 -18.43 9.78
C SER A 33 14.53 -17.40 10.00
N GLN A 34 15.20 -17.45 11.16
CA GLN A 34 16.23 -16.47 11.53
C GLN A 34 17.34 -16.33 10.47
N ASP A 35 17.48 -17.34 9.61
CA ASP A 35 18.28 -17.29 8.41
C ASP A 35 17.47 -16.68 7.26
N GLY A 36 17.68 -15.40 7.00
CA GLY A 36 17.04 -14.65 5.89
C GLY A 36 17.42 -15.13 4.49
N SER A 37 18.16 -16.25 4.37
CA SER A 37 18.51 -16.86 3.09
C SER A 37 17.42 -17.78 2.55
N VAL A 38 16.45 -18.21 3.36
CA VAL A 38 15.42 -19.18 2.94
C VAL A 38 14.14 -18.44 2.54
N PRO A 39 13.55 -18.73 1.36
CA PRO A 39 12.25 -18.19 0.99
C PRO A 39 11.18 -18.58 2.01
N PRO A 40 10.29 -17.65 2.40
CA PRO A 40 9.24 -17.94 3.38
C PRO A 40 8.27 -19.00 2.83
N LYS A 41 7.84 -19.92 3.71
CA LYS A 41 6.70 -20.79 3.43
C LYS A 41 5.43 -19.95 3.58
N VAL A 42 4.55 -20.00 2.59
CA VAL A 42 3.29 -19.26 2.60
C VAL A 42 2.17 -20.15 2.05
N ASP A 43 1.13 -20.35 2.87
CA ASP A 43 -0.05 -21.17 2.53
C ASP A 43 -1.22 -20.31 1.99
N SER A 44 -1.02 -19.00 1.87
CA SER A 44 -2.00 -18.07 1.32
C SER A 44 -2.33 -18.39 -0.14
N GLN A 45 -3.55 -18.05 -0.56
CA GLN A 45 -4.00 -18.22 -1.93
C GLN A 45 -3.10 -17.44 -2.91
N MET A 46 -2.86 -18.04 -4.07
CA MET A 46 -2.09 -17.45 -5.15
C MET A 46 -2.97 -16.54 -6.03
N GLU A 47 -2.54 -15.29 -6.22
CA GLU A 47 -3.10 -14.31 -7.17
C GLU A 47 -2.22 -14.31 -8.44
N VAL A 48 -2.83 -14.41 -9.62
CA VAL A 48 -2.12 -14.30 -10.91
C VAL A 48 -2.07 -12.82 -11.32
N LEU A 49 -0.86 -12.26 -11.47
CA LEU A 49 -0.65 -10.86 -11.86
C LEU A 49 -0.38 -10.72 -13.36
N ASP A 50 0.26 -11.71 -13.97
CA ASP A 50 0.59 -11.80 -15.39
C ASP A 50 0.79 -13.29 -15.79
N GLU A 51 0.99 -13.62 -17.07
CA GLU A 51 1.10 -15.01 -17.57
C GLU A 51 2.14 -15.84 -16.79
N LYS A 52 3.25 -15.20 -16.38
CA LYS A 52 4.38 -15.86 -15.71
C LYS A 52 4.69 -15.26 -14.34
N VAL A 53 3.78 -14.46 -13.78
CA VAL A 53 3.98 -13.79 -12.49
C VAL A 53 2.76 -14.01 -11.60
N SER A 54 3.00 -14.61 -10.44
CA SER A 54 2.00 -14.86 -9.42
C SER A 54 2.50 -14.41 -8.05
N LYS A 55 1.58 -14.17 -7.12
CA LYS A 55 1.85 -13.59 -5.81
C LYS A 55 1.07 -14.33 -4.74
N GLN A 56 1.71 -14.61 -3.61
CA GLN A 56 1.07 -15.06 -2.38
C GLN A 56 1.31 -14.02 -1.30
N ILE A 57 0.25 -13.55 -0.64
CA ILE A 57 0.38 -12.51 0.39
C ILE A 57 0.78 -13.16 1.72
N ILE A 58 1.88 -12.69 2.31
CA ILE A 58 2.35 -13.12 3.63
C ILE A 58 1.76 -12.22 4.73
N LYS A 59 1.68 -10.91 4.47
CA LYS A 59 1.05 -9.91 5.34
C LYS A 59 0.31 -8.89 4.48
N GLU A 60 -0.95 -8.61 4.82
CA GLU A 60 -1.73 -7.56 4.17
C GLU A 60 -1.15 -6.18 4.46
N GLY A 61 -1.12 -5.34 3.43
CA GLY A 61 -0.75 -3.93 3.54
C GLY A 61 -1.98 -3.02 3.47
N HIS A 62 -1.83 -1.78 3.91
CA HIS A 62 -2.88 -0.78 3.87
C HIS A 62 -2.76 0.16 2.65
N GLY A 63 -3.85 0.86 2.34
CA GLY A 63 -3.91 1.82 1.24
C GLY A 63 -4.22 1.18 -0.12
N SER A 64 -4.18 2.00 -1.16
CA SER A 64 -4.50 1.57 -2.52
C SER A 64 -3.27 1.06 -3.26
N LYS A 65 -3.48 0.15 -4.23
CA LYS A 65 -2.43 -0.31 -5.15
C LYS A 65 -1.80 0.90 -5.88
N PRO A 66 -0.48 0.86 -6.17
CA PRO A 66 0.19 1.97 -6.84
C PRO A 66 -0.35 2.22 -8.25
N SER A 67 -0.36 3.49 -8.66
CA SER A 67 -0.68 3.88 -10.04
C SER A 67 0.51 3.67 -10.98
N LYS A 68 0.28 3.69 -12.29
CA LYS A 68 1.37 3.62 -13.27
C LYS A 68 2.33 4.80 -13.09
N TYR A 69 3.63 4.52 -13.07
CA TYR A 69 4.71 5.50 -12.88
C TYR A 69 4.86 6.08 -11.46
N SER A 70 4.17 5.53 -10.45
CA SER A 70 4.47 5.85 -9.04
C SER A 70 5.89 5.41 -8.65
N THR A 71 6.57 6.17 -7.80
CA THR A 71 7.85 5.77 -7.19
C THR A 71 7.59 4.83 -6.02
N CYS A 72 8.16 3.62 -6.06
CA CYS A 72 8.11 2.64 -4.97
C CYS A 72 9.50 2.51 -4.33
N PHE A 73 9.55 2.43 -3.00
CA PHE A 73 10.79 2.31 -2.21
C PHE A 73 10.85 0.95 -1.53
#